data_AF-A0A7Y8JGW6-F1
#
_entry.id   AF-A0A7Y8JGW6-F1
#
_cell.length_a   1.000
_cell.length_b   1.000
_cell.length_c   1.000
_cell.angle_alpha   90.00
_cell.angle_beta   90.00
_cell.angle_gamma   90.00
#
_symmetry.space_group_name_H-M   'P 1'
#
loop_
_entity.id
_entity.type
_entity.pdbx_description
1 polymer ?
#
loop_
_entity_poly.entity_id
_entity_poly.type
_entity_poly.pdbx_seq_one_letter_code
_entity_poly.pdbx_strand_id
1 'polypeptide(L)'
;MKPATQHTACSIALGLGLLMSAPGHAANYVVLGDTSEPDGISGFLGTPHLINVGEFSVDYEPVSTGTQAHGSGSRTLTTYAGIRGITWSEDKDKPCDIVVDAKELVSGRQVGDSNTAVMAKDGHFEICKGSKGNTKVVEFGNSKHYVHGIGVCTTDKKDSTENRLKGIRIYPTEVKDDGTLNRMSNYVQNKHTNCNDKYWRKPVNCPTGYIASGLRVHHRDGYFTGIGLKCRKVELGNSPNKSDVSTTR
;
A
#
# COMPACT_ATOMS: atom_id res chain seq x y z
N MET A 1 39.20 20.16 52.32
CA MET A 1 39.82 20.90 51.19
C MET A 1 38.78 21.00 50.08
N LYS A 2 38.36 22.21 49.71
CA LYS A 2 37.37 22.48 48.64
C LYS A 2 38.09 22.66 47.30
N PRO A 3 37.65 22.05 46.19
CA PRO A 3 38.22 22.35 44.88
C PRO A 3 37.62 23.65 44.31
N ALA A 4 38.47 24.41 43.63
CA ALA A 4 38.21 25.71 43.06
C ALA A 4 37.53 25.60 41.69
N THR A 5 36.53 26.44 41.45
CA THR A 5 35.80 26.58 40.20
C THR A 5 36.61 27.43 39.22
N GLN A 6 37.03 26.85 38.09
CA GLN A 6 37.63 27.61 36.98
C GLN A 6 36.54 27.99 35.97
N HIS A 7 36.44 29.30 35.70
CA HIS A 7 35.58 29.85 34.65
C HIS A 7 36.34 29.87 33.32
N THR A 8 35.91 29.03 32.37
CA THR A 8 36.40 29.04 30.99
C THR A 8 35.60 30.05 30.18
N ALA A 9 36.26 31.12 29.72
CA ALA A 9 35.67 32.10 28.82
C ALA A 9 35.51 31.51 27.40
N CYS A 10 34.27 31.45 26.91
CA CYS A 10 33.94 31.01 25.58
C CYS A 10 33.97 32.21 24.62
N SER A 11 34.95 32.25 23.71
CA SER A 11 35.02 33.27 22.66
C SER A 11 34.15 32.85 21.48
N ILE A 12 33.08 33.60 21.22
CA ILE A 12 32.19 33.40 20.06
C ILE A 12 32.77 34.18 18.88
N ALA A 13 33.39 33.48 17.94
CA ALA A 13 33.78 34.04 16.65
C ALA A 13 32.56 34.03 15.71
N LEU A 14 31.98 35.20 15.47
CA LEU A 14 30.94 35.43 14.46
C LEU A 14 31.58 35.44 13.07
N GLY A 15 31.72 34.26 12.47
CA GLY A 15 32.07 34.10 11.06
C GLY A 15 30.88 34.41 10.18
N LEU A 16 30.94 35.52 9.44
CA LEU A 16 29.97 35.89 8.41
C LEU A 16 30.16 34.95 7.19
N GLY A 17 29.55 33.77 7.25
CA GLY A 17 29.57 32.79 6.17
C GLY A 17 28.62 33.21 5.04
N LEU A 18 29.16 33.48 3.84
CA LEU A 18 28.36 33.55 2.62
C LEU A 18 27.64 32.21 2.42
N LEU A 19 26.32 32.20 2.61
CA LEU A 19 25.44 31.11 2.20
C LEU A 19 25.36 31.10 0.68
N MET A 20 26.27 30.36 0.04
CA MET A 20 26.12 29.97 -1.35
C MET A 20 24.96 28.97 -1.42
N SER A 21 23.80 29.42 -1.92
CA SER A 21 22.67 28.53 -2.20
C SER A 21 23.08 27.54 -3.28
N ALA A 22 23.31 26.29 -2.90
CA ALA A 22 23.54 25.21 -3.84
C ALA A 22 22.32 25.11 -4.79
N PRO A 23 22.53 24.85 -6.10
CA PRO A 23 21.44 24.65 -7.04
C PRO A 23 20.51 23.55 -6.52
N GLY A 24 19.25 23.92 -6.29
CA GLY A 24 18.22 23.01 -5.82
C GLY A 24 18.09 21.84 -6.79
N HIS A 25 18.44 20.65 -6.34
CA HIS A 25 18.23 19.44 -7.12
C HIS A 25 16.72 19.25 -7.23
N ALA A 26 16.20 19.15 -8.46
CA ALA A 26 14.82 18.76 -8.68
C ALA A 26 14.62 17.40 -8.00
N ALA A 27 13.78 17.36 -6.97
CA ALA A 27 13.43 16.10 -6.34
C ALA A 27 12.69 15.25 -7.37
N ASN A 28 13.22 14.06 -7.67
CA ASN A 28 12.49 13.06 -8.42
C ASN A 28 11.40 12.50 -7.50
N TYR A 29 10.19 12.31 -8.03
CA TYR A 29 9.08 11.73 -7.28
C TYR A 29 8.69 10.39 -7.90
N VAL A 30 8.35 9.42 -7.07
CA VAL A 30 7.88 8.11 -7.53
C VAL A 30 6.38 8.15 -7.76
N VAL A 31 5.94 7.76 -8.95
CA VAL A 31 4.52 7.69 -9.35
C VAL A 31 4.15 6.28 -9.80
N LEU A 32 2.84 5.99 -9.89
CA LEU A 32 2.36 4.77 -10.50
C LEU A 32 1.80 5.04 -11.90
N GLY A 33 2.35 4.35 -12.90
CA GLY A 33 1.90 4.40 -14.28
C GLY A 33 0.88 3.30 -14.60
N ASP A 34 1.12 2.63 -15.72
CA ASP A 34 0.24 1.63 -16.32
C ASP A 34 -0.21 0.53 -15.36
N THR A 35 -1.48 0.11 -15.52
CA THR A 35 -2.03 -1.02 -14.80
C THR A 35 -1.79 -2.32 -15.56
N SER A 36 -1.43 -3.36 -14.83
CA SER A 36 -1.35 -4.74 -15.32
C SER A 36 -2.09 -5.65 -14.35
N GLU A 37 -2.84 -6.60 -14.88
CA GLU A 37 -3.47 -7.66 -14.09
C GLU A 37 -2.86 -8.97 -14.55
N PRO A 38 -1.89 -9.53 -13.80
CA PRO A 38 -1.26 -10.78 -14.17
C PRO A 38 -2.33 -11.86 -14.39
N ASP A 39 -2.18 -12.62 -15.48
CA ASP A 39 -2.99 -13.80 -15.73
C ASP A 39 -2.73 -14.82 -14.62
N GLY A 40 -3.65 -14.89 -13.66
CA GLY A 40 -3.58 -15.91 -12.63
C GLY A 40 -4.19 -15.51 -11.31
N ILE A 41 -4.45 -16.54 -10.53
CA ILE A 41 -4.85 -16.44 -9.13
C ILE A 41 -3.99 -17.41 -8.32
N SER A 42 -3.76 -17.09 -7.06
CA SER A 42 -3.36 -18.09 -6.09
C SER A 42 -4.63 -18.59 -5.42
N GLY A 43 -4.92 -19.89 -5.51
CA GLY A 43 -6.16 -20.47 -4.96
C GLY A 43 -7.05 -21.09 -6.03
N PHE A 44 -8.36 -21.00 -5.83
CA PHE A 44 -9.38 -21.51 -6.73
C PHE A 44 -10.29 -20.40 -7.25
N LEU A 45 -10.76 -20.59 -8.49
CA LEU A 45 -11.66 -19.66 -9.14
C LEU A 45 -13.04 -19.67 -8.47
N GLY A 46 -13.63 -18.48 -8.43
CA GLY A 46 -14.97 -18.17 -7.94
C GLY A 46 -15.38 -16.81 -8.51
N THR A 47 -16.45 -16.22 -7.98
CA THR A 47 -16.87 -14.86 -8.36
C THR A 47 -15.78 -13.87 -7.94
N PRO A 48 -15.20 -13.09 -8.88
CA PRO A 48 -14.17 -12.12 -8.55
C PRO A 48 -14.80 -10.84 -7.98
N HIS A 49 -14.16 -10.28 -6.94
CA HIS A 49 -14.40 -8.95 -6.44
C HIS A 49 -13.08 -8.18 -6.47
N LEU A 50 -13.09 -6.96 -7.01
CA LEU A 50 -11.89 -6.13 -7.11
C LEU A 50 -11.85 -5.13 -5.95
N ILE A 51 -10.77 -5.17 -5.18
CA ILE A 51 -10.42 -4.20 -4.15
C ILE A 51 -9.34 -3.30 -4.77
N ASN A 52 -9.64 -2.04 -5.04
CA ASN A 52 -8.69 -1.11 -5.65
C ASN A 52 -8.21 -0.09 -4.60
N VAL A 53 -6.92 -0.11 -4.31
CA VAL A 53 -6.29 0.81 -3.34
C VAL A 53 -5.15 1.60 -3.97
N GLY A 54 -5.05 1.59 -5.30
CA GLY A 54 -3.90 2.11 -6.02
C GLY A 54 -3.97 3.58 -6.35
N GLU A 55 -5.16 4.16 -6.28
CA GLU A 55 -5.47 5.48 -6.81
C GLU A 55 -6.54 6.13 -5.95
N PHE A 56 -6.21 7.30 -5.43
CA PHE A 56 -7.12 8.13 -4.64
C PHE A 56 -7.11 9.53 -5.23
N SER A 57 -8.30 10.03 -5.53
CA SER A 57 -8.50 11.42 -5.92
C SER A 57 -9.08 12.17 -4.73
N VAL A 58 -8.41 13.22 -4.29
CA VAL A 58 -8.89 14.10 -3.22
C VAL A 58 -9.15 15.45 -3.83
N ASP A 59 -10.43 15.82 -3.87
CA ASP A 59 -10.80 17.20 -4.16
C ASP A 59 -10.53 18.05 -2.93
N TYR A 60 -9.74 19.10 -3.09
CA TYR A 60 -9.53 20.09 -2.05
C TYR A 60 -9.89 21.48 -2.56
N GLU A 61 -10.64 22.20 -1.74
CA GLU A 61 -10.83 23.63 -1.93
C GLU A 61 -9.65 24.34 -1.26
N PRO A 62 -8.82 25.09 -2.01
CA PRO A 62 -7.75 25.84 -1.40
C PRO A 62 -8.34 26.86 -0.42
N VAL A 63 -7.92 26.81 0.84
CA VAL A 63 -8.32 27.79 1.86
C VAL A 63 -7.81 29.15 1.41
N SER A 64 -8.71 30.00 0.90
CA SER A 64 -8.40 31.38 0.49
C SER A 64 -7.97 32.18 1.71
N THR A 65 -6.66 32.43 1.86
CA THR A 65 -6.11 33.16 3.00
C THR A 65 -6.14 34.68 2.86
N GLY A 66 -6.81 35.27 1.85
CA GLY A 66 -6.98 36.73 1.83
C GLY A 66 -7.64 37.31 0.58
N THR A 67 -8.72 38.06 0.81
CA THR A 67 -9.31 39.25 0.14
C THR A 67 -9.20 39.50 -1.38
N GLN A 68 -8.70 38.58 -2.20
CA GLN A 68 -8.84 38.69 -3.66
C GLN A 68 -9.75 37.59 -4.17
N ALA A 69 -10.87 38.01 -4.77
CA ALA A 69 -11.86 37.17 -5.44
C ALA A 69 -11.24 36.49 -6.67
N HIS A 70 -10.37 35.51 -6.44
CA HIS A 70 -9.91 34.57 -7.46
C HIS A 70 -10.72 33.29 -7.32
N GLY A 71 -11.31 32.86 -8.44
CA GLY A 71 -12.37 31.87 -8.50
C GLY A 71 -12.12 30.61 -7.67
N SER A 72 -13.18 30.12 -7.04
CA SER A 72 -13.24 28.80 -6.42
C SER A 72 -13.06 27.74 -7.52
N GLY A 73 -11.81 27.34 -7.75
CA GLY A 73 -11.47 26.18 -8.56
C GLY A 73 -11.20 25.01 -7.63
N SER A 74 -12.06 23.99 -7.67
CA SER A 74 -11.74 22.70 -7.05
C SER A 74 -10.48 22.15 -7.69
N ARG A 75 -9.56 21.64 -6.87
CA ARG A 75 -8.34 20.97 -7.34
C ARG A 75 -8.38 19.51 -6.91
N THR A 76 -8.16 18.61 -7.85
CA THR A 76 -8.05 17.19 -7.57
C THR A 76 -6.57 16.82 -7.43
N LEU A 77 -6.20 16.26 -6.27
CA LEU A 77 -4.90 15.63 -6.06
C LEU A 77 -5.04 14.12 -6.22
N THR A 78 -4.35 13.55 -7.21
CA THR A 78 -4.24 12.09 -7.35
C THR A 78 -3.03 11.59 -6.59
N THR A 79 -3.27 10.78 -5.56
CA THR A 79 -2.22 10.07 -4.82
C THR A 79 -2.23 8.59 -5.21
N TYR A 80 -1.03 8.04 -5.36
CA TYR A 80 -0.81 6.62 -5.65
C TYR A 80 -0.35 5.86 -4.42
N ALA A 81 -0.87 4.66 -4.23
CA ALA A 81 -0.47 3.78 -3.13
C ALA A 81 -0.19 2.36 -3.57
N GLY A 82 0.65 1.69 -2.80
CA GLY A 82 0.91 0.26 -2.90
C GLY A 82 0.35 -0.47 -1.69
N ILE A 83 0.06 -1.76 -1.87
CA ILE A 83 -0.34 -2.64 -0.76
C ILE A 83 0.88 -2.89 0.14
N ARG A 84 0.71 -2.67 1.45
CA ARG A 84 1.69 -2.95 2.51
C ARG A 84 1.31 -4.22 3.28
N GLY A 85 0.02 -4.44 3.47
CA GLY A 85 -0.48 -5.50 4.33
C GLY A 85 -1.90 -5.93 3.96
N ILE A 86 -2.27 -7.10 4.45
CA ILE A 86 -3.60 -7.67 4.28
C ILE A 86 -4.05 -8.20 5.63
N THR A 87 -5.21 -7.73 6.05
CA THR A 87 -5.93 -8.24 7.21
C THR A 87 -7.11 -9.07 6.72
N TRP A 88 -7.37 -10.20 7.36
CA TRP A 88 -8.52 -11.03 7.03
C TRP A 88 -9.12 -11.69 8.25
N SER A 89 -10.42 -12.01 8.20
CA SER A 89 -11.11 -12.71 9.27
C SER A 89 -12.06 -13.80 8.72
N GLU A 90 -12.50 -14.68 9.63
CA GLU A 90 -13.33 -15.83 9.31
C GLU A 90 -14.59 -15.84 10.16
N ASP A 91 -15.73 -16.24 9.59
CA ASP A 91 -16.96 -16.60 10.31
C ASP A 91 -17.11 -18.12 10.28
N LYS A 92 -17.07 -18.79 11.43
CA LYS A 92 -17.16 -20.25 11.56
C LYS A 92 -16.24 -21.00 10.57
N ASP A 93 -14.96 -20.63 10.59
CA ASP A 93 -13.90 -21.23 9.75
C ASP A 93 -14.07 -20.95 8.24
N LYS A 94 -14.90 -19.96 7.86
CA LYS A 94 -15.07 -19.49 6.49
C LYS A 94 -14.45 -18.09 6.33
N PRO A 95 -13.37 -17.92 5.53
CA PRO A 95 -12.80 -16.60 5.26
C PRO A 95 -13.82 -15.74 4.54
N CYS A 96 -14.21 -14.61 5.14
CA CYS A 96 -15.33 -13.82 4.63
C CYS A 96 -15.10 -12.31 4.70
N ASP A 97 -13.94 -11.86 5.18
CA ASP A 97 -13.61 -10.45 5.34
C ASP A 97 -12.13 -10.23 5.02
N ILE A 98 -11.84 -9.30 4.12
CA ILE A 98 -10.48 -8.88 3.74
C ILE A 98 -10.42 -7.36 3.77
N VAL A 99 -9.40 -6.83 4.44
CA VAL A 99 -9.03 -5.42 4.46
C VAL A 99 -7.62 -5.29 3.92
N VAL A 100 -7.41 -4.37 3.00
CA VAL A 100 -6.11 -4.09 2.38
C VAL A 100 -5.53 -2.83 3.01
N ASP A 101 -4.37 -3.00 3.64
CA ASP A 101 -3.59 -1.88 4.16
C ASP A 101 -2.68 -1.33 3.05
N ALA A 102 -2.94 -0.09 2.65
CA ALA A 102 -2.26 0.59 1.55
C ALA A 102 -1.50 1.82 2.04
N LYS A 103 -0.39 2.11 1.39
CA LYS A 103 0.51 3.20 1.76
C LYS A 103 1.02 3.94 0.54
N GLU A 104 1.13 5.25 0.65
CA GLU A 104 1.69 6.11 -0.39
C GLU A 104 3.18 5.82 -0.62
N LEU A 105 3.61 5.86 -1.88
CA LEU A 105 4.97 5.49 -2.32
C LEU A 105 6.08 6.43 -1.82
N VAL A 106 5.78 7.72 -1.70
CA VAL A 106 6.78 8.77 -1.43
C VAL A 106 6.77 9.21 0.03
N SER A 107 5.59 9.55 0.56
CA SER A 107 5.46 10.04 1.93
C SER A 107 5.53 8.92 2.97
N GLY A 108 5.31 7.67 2.55
CA GLY A 108 5.09 6.55 3.46
C GLY A 108 3.83 6.73 4.32
N ARG A 109 2.96 7.70 4.00
CA ARG A 109 1.72 7.93 4.73
C ARG A 109 0.75 6.79 4.45
N GLN A 110 0.15 6.29 5.52
CA GLN A 110 -0.89 5.27 5.43
C GLN A 110 -2.15 5.89 4.83
N VAL A 111 -2.79 5.17 3.91
CA VAL A 111 -4.08 5.60 3.35
C VAL A 111 -5.19 5.14 4.28
N GLY A 112 -6.10 6.03 4.65
CA GLY A 112 -7.24 5.72 5.51
C GLY A 112 -6.98 5.86 7.02
N ASP A 113 -5.91 6.53 7.46
CA ASP A 113 -5.87 7.03 8.83
C ASP A 113 -6.97 8.10 9.00
N SER A 114 -7.82 7.92 10.00
CA SER A 114 -9.00 8.74 10.37
C SER A 114 -8.79 10.26 10.41
N ASN A 115 -7.54 10.73 10.54
CA ASN A 115 -7.19 12.14 10.49
C ASN A 115 -6.93 12.69 9.08
N THR A 116 -6.96 11.84 8.06
CA THR A 116 -6.82 12.22 6.66
C THR A 116 -8.08 11.84 5.92
N ALA A 117 -8.69 12.81 5.20
CA ALA A 117 -9.93 12.61 4.44
C ALA A 117 -9.85 11.56 3.30
N VAL A 118 -8.71 10.87 3.18
CA VAL A 118 -8.44 9.87 2.15
C VAL A 118 -8.70 8.48 2.72
N MET A 119 -9.95 8.22 3.09
CA MET A 119 -10.40 6.85 3.35
C MET A 119 -10.48 6.13 2.01
N ALA A 120 -9.66 5.09 1.84
CA ALA A 120 -9.85 4.12 0.77
C ALA A 120 -11.19 3.41 1.00
N LYS A 121 -12.31 4.02 0.57
CA LYS A 121 -13.65 3.41 0.65
C LYS A 121 -13.68 2.00 0.05
N ASP A 122 -12.75 1.72 -0.86
CA ASP A 122 -12.64 0.48 -1.60
C ASP A 122 -11.52 -0.45 -1.10
N GLY A 123 -10.97 -0.20 0.10
CA GLY A 123 -9.92 -1.04 0.72
C GLY A 123 -10.45 -2.27 1.46
N HIS A 124 -11.74 -2.57 1.37
CA HIS A 124 -12.42 -3.56 2.21
C HIS A 124 -13.42 -4.39 1.39
N PHE A 125 -13.48 -5.69 1.66
CA PHE A 125 -14.50 -6.58 1.11
C PHE A 125 -14.99 -7.57 2.17
N GLU A 126 -16.29 -7.56 2.44
CA GLU A 126 -16.95 -8.40 3.43
C GLU A 126 -18.16 -9.13 2.86
N ILE A 127 -18.23 -10.44 3.12
CA ILE A 127 -19.34 -11.34 2.77
C ILE A 127 -19.75 -12.22 3.97
N CYS A 128 -19.34 -11.84 5.18
CA CYS A 128 -19.71 -12.55 6.41
C CYS A 128 -21.22 -12.47 6.63
N LYS A 129 -21.83 -13.59 7.05
CA LYS A 129 -23.25 -13.65 7.41
C LYS A 129 -23.49 -13.62 8.92
N GLY A 130 -22.47 -14.01 9.70
CA GLY A 130 -22.47 -13.99 11.16
C GLY A 130 -21.31 -13.17 11.72
N SER A 131 -20.98 -13.44 12.98
CA SER A 131 -19.93 -12.72 13.70
C SER A 131 -18.53 -13.11 13.22
N LYS A 132 -17.71 -12.11 12.91
CA LYS A 132 -16.29 -12.29 12.60
C LYS A 132 -15.57 -12.91 13.81
N GLY A 133 -14.76 -13.92 13.54
CA GLY A 133 -13.87 -14.56 14.50
C GLY A 133 -12.49 -13.90 14.53
N ASN A 134 -11.45 -14.70 14.76
CA ASN A 134 -10.08 -14.22 14.93
C ASN A 134 -9.53 -13.55 13.66
N THR A 135 -9.28 -12.25 13.76
CA THR A 135 -8.57 -11.44 12.77
C THR A 135 -7.13 -11.87 12.64
N LYS A 136 -6.64 -11.89 11.40
CA LYS A 136 -5.27 -12.27 11.02
C LYS A 136 -4.68 -11.17 10.18
N VAL A 137 -3.41 -10.87 10.43
CA VAL A 137 -2.68 -9.81 9.76
C VAL A 137 -1.44 -10.38 9.10
N VAL A 138 -1.21 -10.00 7.86
CA VAL A 138 0.05 -10.22 7.14
C VAL A 138 0.53 -8.87 6.65
N GLU A 139 1.57 -8.33 7.25
CA GLU A 139 2.07 -6.99 6.93
C GLU A 139 3.59 -6.93 6.99
N PHE A 140 4.17 -5.98 6.26
CA PHE A 140 5.59 -5.68 6.36
C PHE A 140 5.88 -4.69 7.48
N GLY A 141 6.91 -4.95 8.27
CA GLY A 141 7.42 -3.98 9.26
C GLY A 141 8.20 -2.81 8.64
N ASN A 142 8.71 -2.96 7.41
CA ASN A 142 9.51 -1.93 6.74
C ASN A 142 8.63 -1.00 5.89
N SER A 143 8.79 0.30 6.06
CA SER A 143 8.03 1.35 5.36
C SER A 143 8.37 1.48 3.87
N LYS A 144 9.44 0.86 3.35
CA LYS A 144 9.75 0.85 1.92
C LYS A 144 9.29 -0.41 1.19
N HIS A 145 8.70 -1.38 1.91
CA HIS A 145 8.23 -2.62 1.32
C HIS A 145 6.78 -2.52 0.87
N TYR A 146 6.54 -3.09 -0.30
CA TYR A 146 5.23 -3.22 -0.93
C TYR A 146 5.04 -4.63 -1.46
N VAL A 147 3.79 -5.05 -1.59
CA VAL A 147 3.46 -6.37 -2.13
C VAL A 147 3.80 -6.39 -3.62
N HIS A 148 4.68 -7.29 -4.04
CA HIS A 148 4.85 -7.61 -5.47
C HIS A 148 4.29 -8.99 -5.82
N GLY A 149 3.99 -9.82 -4.82
CA GLY A 149 3.52 -11.18 -5.03
C GLY A 149 2.63 -11.63 -3.88
N ILE A 150 1.72 -12.55 -4.19
CA ILE A 150 0.83 -13.13 -3.21
C ILE A 150 0.71 -14.63 -3.43
N GLY A 151 0.70 -15.39 -2.34
CA GLY A 151 0.31 -16.78 -2.33
C GLY A 151 -0.80 -17.01 -1.31
N VAL A 152 -1.68 -17.95 -1.59
CA VAL A 152 -2.67 -18.39 -0.62
C VAL A 152 -2.47 -19.85 -0.28
N CYS A 153 -2.83 -20.18 0.95
CA CYS A 153 -3.00 -21.53 1.39
C CYS A 153 -4.48 -21.84 1.37
N THR A 154 -4.85 -23.01 0.89
CA THR A 154 -6.24 -23.44 0.88
C THR A 154 -6.43 -24.66 1.77
N THR A 155 -7.67 -25.04 2.03
CA THR A 155 -7.96 -26.44 2.37
C THR A 155 -7.56 -27.37 1.22
N ASP A 156 -7.59 -28.68 1.49
CA ASP A 156 -7.34 -29.73 0.52
C ASP A 156 -8.51 -30.72 0.51
N LYS A 157 -9.65 -30.24 0.01
CA LYS A 157 -10.86 -31.03 -0.22
C LYS A 157 -10.76 -31.71 -1.57
N LYS A 158 -11.31 -32.93 -1.63
CA LYS A 158 -11.40 -33.73 -2.86
C LYS A 158 -12.16 -32.97 -3.95
N ASP A 159 -13.27 -32.34 -3.57
CA ASP A 159 -13.94 -31.40 -4.44
C ASP A 159 -13.25 -30.03 -4.35
N SER A 160 -12.68 -29.61 -5.48
CA SER A 160 -12.03 -28.31 -5.59
C SER A 160 -12.96 -27.14 -5.27
N THR A 161 -14.26 -27.32 -5.43
CA THR A 161 -15.24 -26.27 -5.21
C THR A 161 -15.46 -25.95 -3.74
N GLU A 162 -15.16 -26.90 -2.85
CA GLU A 162 -15.22 -26.75 -1.40
C GLU A 162 -13.92 -26.15 -0.81
N ASN A 163 -12.92 -25.88 -1.65
CA ASN A 163 -11.66 -25.36 -1.15
C ASN A 163 -11.75 -23.88 -0.79
N ARG A 164 -11.41 -23.59 0.47
CA ARG A 164 -11.45 -22.27 1.06
C ARG A 164 -10.05 -21.78 1.42
N LEU A 165 -9.87 -20.47 1.43
CA LEU A 165 -8.66 -19.82 1.91
C LEU A 165 -8.43 -20.15 3.40
N LYS A 166 -7.18 -20.42 3.75
CA LYS A 166 -6.73 -20.73 5.12
C LYS A 166 -5.47 -19.97 5.53
N GLY A 167 -4.82 -19.28 4.60
CA GLY A 167 -3.63 -18.51 4.87
C GLY A 167 -3.26 -17.63 3.70
N ILE A 168 -2.53 -16.57 4.00
CA ILE A 168 -2.01 -15.61 3.02
C ILE A 168 -0.52 -15.46 3.27
N ARG A 169 0.27 -15.44 2.20
CA ARG A 169 1.66 -15.01 2.20
C ARG A 169 1.82 -13.89 1.19
N ILE A 170 2.57 -12.86 1.57
CA ILE A 170 2.88 -11.73 0.71
C ILE A 170 4.40 -11.63 0.52
N TYR A 171 4.79 -11.25 -0.68
CA TYR A 171 6.18 -11.16 -1.10
C TYR A 171 6.57 -9.68 -1.25
N PRO A 172 7.58 -9.20 -0.50
CA PRO A 172 7.97 -7.80 -0.49
C PRO A 172 8.87 -7.46 -1.67
N THR A 173 8.63 -6.30 -2.26
CA THR A 173 9.63 -5.58 -3.03
C THR A 173 9.86 -4.26 -2.33
N GLU A 174 11.13 -3.87 -2.25
CA GLU A 174 11.51 -2.54 -1.79
C GLU A 174 11.44 -1.57 -2.98
N VAL A 175 10.80 -0.42 -2.77
CA VAL A 175 10.82 0.71 -3.70
C VAL A 175 11.86 1.70 -3.20
N LYS A 176 12.89 1.94 -4.01
CA LYS A 176 13.94 2.93 -3.70
C LYS A 176 13.50 4.33 -4.11
N ASP A 177 14.21 5.33 -3.60
CA ASP A 177 13.91 6.74 -3.84
C ASP A 177 14.16 7.14 -5.32
N ASP A 178 14.95 6.35 -6.05
CA ASP A 178 15.16 6.45 -7.50
C ASP A 178 14.12 5.69 -8.33
N GLY A 179 13.05 5.18 -7.70
CA GLY A 179 11.98 4.41 -8.34
C GLY A 179 12.37 2.99 -8.72
N THR A 180 13.61 2.56 -8.48
CA THR A 180 14.02 1.18 -8.76
C THR A 180 13.44 0.21 -7.74
N LEU A 181 13.18 -1.03 -8.20
CA LEU A 181 12.59 -2.08 -7.38
C LEU A 181 13.64 -3.13 -7.01
N ASN A 182 13.76 -3.41 -5.72
CA ASN A 182 14.58 -4.50 -5.20
C ASN A 182 13.68 -5.63 -4.69
N ARG A 183 13.55 -6.70 -5.49
CA ARG A 183 12.71 -7.86 -5.16
C ARG A 183 13.38 -8.71 -4.09
N MET A 184 12.61 -9.05 -3.07
CA MET A 184 13.11 -9.89 -1.98
C MET A 184 12.63 -11.33 -2.16
N SER A 185 13.43 -12.30 -1.72
CA SER A 185 13.10 -13.73 -1.83
C SER A 185 12.28 -14.26 -0.65
N ASN A 186 12.26 -13.54 0.47
CA ASN A 186 11.47 -13.91 1.65
C ASN A 186 10.00 -13.51 1.49
N TYR A 187 9.16 -14.05 2.35
CA TYR A 187 7.74 -13.68 2.44
C TYR A 187 7.35 -13.47 3.91
N VAL A 188 6.29 -12.70 4.12
CA VAL A 188 5.58 -12.67 5.40
C VAL A 188 4.30 -13.47 5.22
N GLN A 189 3.90 -14.26 6.23
CA GLN A 189 2.69 -15.07 6.14
C GLN A 189 1.92 -15.09 7.45
N ASN A 190 0.62 -15.33 7.34
CA ASN A 190 -0.22 -15.77 8.43
C ASN A 190 -1.08 -16.94 7.93
N LYS A 191 -1.20 -17.97 8.76
CA LYS A 191 -1.93 -19.19 8.42
C LYS A 191 -2.80 -19.67 9.57
N HIS A 192 -3.97 -20.19 9.25
CA HIS A 192 -4.85 -20.89 10.17
C HIS A 192 -4.42 -22.36 10.33
N THR A 193 -4.96 -23.02 11.34
CA THR A 193 -4.88 -24.48 11.54
C THR A 193 -5.21 -25.22 10.25
N ASN A 194 -4.48 -26.31 9.99
CA ASN A 194 -4.58 -27.16 8.80
C ASN A 194 -4.06 -26.56 7.48
N CYS A 195 -3.43 -25.38 7.52
CA CYS A 195 -2.61 -24.90 6.42
C CYS A 195 -1.18 -25.50 6.51
N ASN A 196 -1.00 -26.64 5.86
CA ASN A 196 0.31 -27.30 5.73
C ASN A 196 1.07 -26.76 4.52
N ASP A 197 2.39 -26.93 4.52
CA ASP A 197 3.23 -26.31 3.49
C ASP A 197 2.94 -26.82 2.07
N LYS A 198 2.42 -28.05 1.95
CA LYS A 198 1.96 -28.65 0.69
C LYS A 198 0.66 -28.04 0.13
N TYR A 199 -0.08 -27.26 0.91
CA TYR A 199 -1.35 -26.65 0.51
C TYR A 199 -1.22 -25.18 0.07
N TRP A 200 -0.01 -24.64 0.09
CA TRP A 200 0.26 -23.37 -0.56
C TRP A 200 0.17 -23.52 -2.06
N ARG A 201 -0.66 -22.67 -2.67
CA ARG A 201 -0.76 -22.58 -4.11
C ARG A 201 0.41 -21.77 -4.67
N LYS A 202 0.67 -21.96 -5.96
CA LYS A 202 1.69 -21.18 -6.68
C LYS A 202 1.40 -19.68 -6.46
N PRO A 203 2.42 -18.88 -6.11
CA PRO A 203 2.20 -17.46 -5.94
C PRO A 203 1.95 -16.79 -7.29
N VAL A 204 1.17 -15.72 -7.29
CA VAL A 204 1.01 -14.79 -8.41
C VAL A 204 1.85 -13.57 -8.12
N ASN A 205 2.64 -13.13 -9.11
CA ASN A 205 3.55 -12.01 -8.97
C ASN A 205 3.19 -10.91 -9.98
N CYS A 206 3.31 -9.66 -9.57
CA CYS A 206 3.35 -8.52 -10.47
C CYS A 206 4.54 -8.63 -11.42
N PRO A 207 4.43 -8.08 -12.65
CA PRO A 207 5.53 -8.05 -13.61
C PRO A 207 6.74 -7.25 -13.08
N THR A 208 7.88 -7.34 -13.77
CA THR A 208 9.08 -6.57 -13.41
C THR A 208 8.81 -5.07 -13.55
N GLY A 209 9.16 -4.30 -12.52
CA GLY A 209 8.85 -2.87 -12.45
C GLY A 209 7.47 -2.53 -11.90
N TYR A 210 6.71 -3.52 -11.40
CA TYR A 210 5.35 -3.31 -10.89
C TYR A 210 5.23 -3.69 -9.41
N ILE A 211 4.31 -3.01 -8.72
CA ILE A 211 3.84 -3.36 -7.37
C ILE A 211 2.33 -3.58 -7.37
N ALA A 212 1.82 -4.29 -6.38
CA ALA A 212 0.39 -4.49 -6.20
C ALA A 212 -0.27 -3.19 -5.72
N SER A 213 -1.32 -2.80 -6.43
CA SER A 213 -2.15 -1.63 -6.16
C SER A 213 -3.61 -2.02 -5.90
N GLY A 214 -3.92 -3.32 -5.90
CA GLY A 214 -5.25 -3.85 -5.63
C GLY A 214 -5.24 -5.36 -5.58
N LEU A 215 -6.34 -5.93 -5.09
CA LEU A 215 -6.57 -7.37 -5.03
C LEU A 215 -7.77 -7.76 -5.87
N ARG A 216 -7.71 -8.94 -6.47
CA ARG A 216 -8.88 -9.65 -7.02
C ARG A 216 -9.21 -10.81 -6.10
N VAL A 217 -10.19 -10.63 -5.22
CA VAL A 217 -10.62 -11.67 -4.27
C VAL A 217 -11.65 -12.56 -4.95
N HIS A 218 -11.39 -13.86 -5.02
CA HIS A 218 -12.35 -14.83 -5.53
C HIS A 218 -13.13 -15.45 -4.38
N HIS A 219 -14.45 -15.54 -4.53
CA HIS A 219 -15.34 -16.07 -3.51
C HIS A 219 -16.42 -17.01 -4.09
N ARG A 220 -16.95 -17.88 -3.24
CA ARG A 220 -18.07 -18.78 -3.51
C ARG A 220 -18.86 -19.01 -2.21
N ASP A 221 -20.18 -19.06 -2.28
CA ASP A 221 -21.07 -19.47 -1.18
C ASP A 221 -20.75 -18.85 0.19
N GLY A 222 -20.36 -17.57 0.20
CA GLY A 222 -20.02 -16.82 1.42
C GLY A 222 -18.62 -17.06 1.98
N TYR A 223 -17.67 -17.58 1.19
CA TYR A 223 -16.26 -17.69 1.59
C TYR A 223 -15.28 -17.40 0.44
N PHE A 224 -14.07 -16.99 0.80
CA PHE A 224 -12.97 -16.75 -0.15
C PHE A 224 -12.26 -18.05 -0.56
N THR A 225 -11.92 -18.15 -1.84
CA THR A 225 -11.33 -19.34 -2.47
C THR A 225 -9.94 -19.07 -3.06
N GLY A 226 -9.64 -17.82 -3.41
CA GLY A 226 -8.37 -17.43 -4.00
C GLY A 226 -8.19 -15.92 -4.08
N ILE A 227 -6.96 -15.49 -4.38
CA ILE A 227 -6.60 -14.08 -4.52
C ILE A 227 -5.68 -13.91 -5.73
N GLY A 228 -6.00 -12.94 -6.58
CA GLY A 228 -5.13 -12.40 -7.63
C GLY A 228 -4.69 -10.97 -7.30
N LEU A 229 -3.79 -10.42 -8.12
CA LEU A 229 -3.27 -9.06 -7.95
C LEU A 229 -3.73 -8.14 -9.09
N LYS A 230 -3.99 -6.89 -8.75
CA LYS A 230 -3.96 -5.77 -9.69
C LYS A 230 -2.67 -5.00 -9.42
N CYS A 231 -1.86 -4.83 -10.45
CA CYS A 231 -0.52 -4.26 -10.35
C CYS A 231 -0.44 -2.94 -11.10
N ARG A 232 0.46 -2.06 -10.67
CA ARG A 232 0.82 -0.83 -11.37
C ARG A 232 2.32 -0.68 -11.48
N LYS A 233 2.76 -0.13 -12.60
CA LYS A 233 4.17 0.13 -12.88
C LYS A 233 4.68 1.26 -11.99
N VAL A 234 5.85 1.09 -11.40
CA VAL A 234 6.53 2.13 -10.65
C VAL A 234 7.37 2.94 -11.64
N GLU A 235 7.14 4.24 -11.68
CA GLU A 235 7.80 5.15 -12.60
C GLU A 235 8.35 6.38 -11.84
N LEU A 236 9.36 7.00 -12.43
CA LEU A 236 9.80 8.31 -11.98
C LEU A 236 8.94 9.37 -12.66
N GLY A 237 8.15 10.08 -11.86
CA GLY A 237 7.48 11.28 -12.30
C GLY A 237 8.48 12.44 -12.28
N ASN A 238 8.41 13.27 -13.32
CA ASN A 238 8.88 14.64 -13.15
C ASN A 238 8.05 15.25 -12.01
N SER A 239 8.70 15.93 -11.05
CA SER A 239 7.97 16.72 -10.04
C SER A 239 6.87 17.46 -10.78
N PRO A 240 5.60 17.42 -10.31
CA PRO A 240 4.53 18.14 -10.98
C PRO A 240 5.00 19.58 -11.05
N ASN A 241 5.47 19.98 -12.23
CA ASN A 241 5.82 21.35 -12.49
C ASN A 241 4.55 22.11 -12.11
N LYS A 242 4.72 23.19 -11.35
CA LYS A 242 3.69 24.01 -10.72
C LYS A 242 2.62 24.56 -11.70
N SER A 243 2.58 24.08 -12.94
CA SER A 243 1.88 24.60 -14.11
C SER A 243 0.80 23.68 -14.69
N ASP A 244 0.75 22.38 -14.39
CA ASP A 244 -0.34 21.51 -14.90
C ASP A 244 -1.56 21.49 -13.96
N VAL A 245 -2.06 22.69 -13.64
CA VAL A 245 -3.39 22.86 -13.05
C VAL A 245 -4.38 22.83 -14.21
N SER A 246 -4.86 21.64 -14.57
CA SER A 246 -6.00 21.52 -15.48
C SER A 246 -7.22 22.13 -14.78
N THR A 247 -7.57 23.35 -15.18
CA THR A 247 -8.75 24.05 -14.68
C THR A 247 -9.91 23.60 -15.56
N THR A 248 -10.64 22.58 -15.13
CA THR A 248 -11.91 22.21 -15.77
C THR A 248 -12.92 23.32 -15.44
N ARG A 249 -13.32 24.10 -16.45
CA ARG A 249 -14.38 25.11 -16.34
C ARG A 249 -15.76 24.50 -16.45
#